data_AF-A0A5P9HI16-F1
#
_entry.id   AF-A0A5P9HI16-F1
#
_cell.length_a   1.000
_cell.length_b   1.000
_cell.length_c   1.000
_cell.angle_alpha   90.00
_cell.angle_beta   90.00
_cell.angle_gamma   90.00
#
_symmetry.space_group_name_H-M   'P 1'
#
loop_
_entity.id
_entity.type
_entity.pdbx_description
1 polymer ?
#
loop_
_entity_poly.entity_id
_entity_poly.type
_entity_poly.pdbx_seq_one_letter_code
_entity_poly.pdbx_strand_id
1 'polypeptide(L)'
;MVTTSFRVYQTENSRFQSSLFDLMDGDRETKQTKGLAYLFKLSPEFLKNFLAIGKMSRKIRGGLTSIQYQKYLACDYITVDAEMTSSGMERVRRDITLTFYSKSKKVLVLILEAKNIKLERNKSLEEQMQRYVDPQCFPQDKEVPTLAAALTKYEQPFITETFLSLTWIEIIHILHKTLQQKLDPTKIDLINDYYKFITGVDKGMKYYEREILSVSAAKTFQEITNHHIHACPNTTKYNYRDPIFITFRKKGGEMDKLYKIEEIRIIPPGNLSVLNDISKSNLPYKERLLKYIEDRKKSHGFKSHDTYRFYILSEHNNIELSHRPRPEKNNAGGWYYTLSEMLKGEKVVVTDSK
;
A
#
# COMPACT_ATOMS: atom_id res chain seq x y z
N MET A 1 2.10 38.87 32.08
CA MET A 1 1.97 37.74 31.13
C MET A 1 0.66 37.05 31.44
N VAL A 2 -0.25 36.96 30.48
CA VAL A 2 -1.52 36.26 30.65
C VAL A 2 -1.30 34.80 30.30
N THR A 3 -1.46 33.91 31.28
CA THR A 3 -1.38 32.47 31.07
C THR A 3 -2.75 31.96 30.68
N THR A 4 -2.88 31.40 29.48
CA THR A 4 -4.12 30.80 29.00
C THR A 4 -4.09 29.29 29.21
N SER A 5 -5.25 28.70 29.51
CA SER A 5 -5.40 27.24 29.63
C SER A 5 -6.50 26.75 28.70
N PHE A 6 -6.21 25.72 27.92
CA PHE A 6 -7.15 25.02 27.06
C PHE A 6 -7.49 23.66 27.70
N ARG A 7 -8.79 23.34 27.83
CA ARG A 7 -9.26 22.07 28.41
C ARG A 7 -10.30 21.45 27.49
N VAL A 8 -10.15 20.17 27.21
CA VAL A 8 -11.11 19.34 26.48
C VAL A 8 -11.62 18.26 27.43
N TYR A 9 -12.92 18.20 27.63
CA TYR A 9 -13.57 17.24 28.52
C TYR A 9 -14.01 16.01 27.72
N GLN A 10 -13.70 14.82 28.22
CA GLN A 10 -14.12 13.54 27.64
C GLN A 10 -15.12 12.85 28.57
N THR A 11 -16.14 12.20 27.99
CA THR A 11 -17.04 11.30 28.74
C THR A 11 -16.77 9.85 28.29
N GLU A 12 -17.25 8.86 29.04
CA GLU A 12 -17.12 7.43 28.65
C GLU A 12 -17.69 7.15 27.24
N ASN A 13 -18.64 7.96 26.78
CA ASN A 13 -19.26 7.87 25.46
C ASN A 13 -18.63 8.80 24.39
N SER A 14 -17.65 9.62 24.75
CA SER A 14 -17.00 10.57 23.82
C SER A 14 -15.48 10.64 24.02
N ARG A 15 -14.77 9.63 23.52
CA ARG A 15 -13.32 9.72 23.30
C ARG A 15 -13.03 10.45 21.99
N PHE A 16 -12.67 11.72 22.08
CA PHE A 16 -12.17 12.47 20.94
C PHE A 16 -10.69 12.17 20.73
N GLN A 17 -10.36 11.40 19.70
CA GLN A 17 -9.01 11.33 19.16
C GLN A 17 -8.91 12.32 18.01
N SER A 18 -8.23 13.44 18.23
CA SER A 18 -7.97 14.44 17.21
C SER A 18 -6.47 14.48 16.97
N SER A 19 -6.07 14.24 15.72
CA SER A 19 -4.71 14.37 15.23
C SER A 19 -4.47 15.77 14.65
N LEU A 20 -3.21 16.19 14.55
CA LEU A 20 -2.84 17.42 13.83
C LEU A 20 -3.41 17.44 12.39
N PHE A 21 -3.53 16.27 11.76
CA PHE A 21 -4.00 16.13 10.38
C PHE A 21 -5.51 16.30 10.24
N ASP A 22 -6.28 16.17 11.33
CA ASP A 22 -7.72 16.46 11.31
C ASP A 22 -8.00 17.95 11.10
N LEU A 23 -7.05 18.81 11.46
CA LEU A 23 -7.10 20.26 11.23
C LEU A 23 -6.82 20.66 9.78
N MET A 24 -6.34 19.74 8.93
CA MET A 24 -6.16 20.01 7.51
C MET A 24 -7.50 19.94 6.78
N ASP A 25 -7.77 20.93 5.94
CA ASP A 25 -9.00 20.99 5.14
C ASP A 25 -8.88 20.14 3.85
N GLY A 26 -10.00 19.56 3.43
CA GLY A 26 -10.11 18.66 2.28
C GLY A 26 -10.69 17.28 2.61
N ASP A 27 -10.92 16.47 1.57
CA ASP A 27 -11.32 15.07 1.75
C ASP A 27 -10.18 14.21 2.30
N ARG A 28 -10.47 12.94 2.61
CA ARG A 28 -9.47 12.06 3.24
C ARG A 28 -8.21 11.87 2.39
N GLU A 29 -8.33 11.83 1.06
CA GLU A 29 -7.17 11.72 0.16
C GLU A 29 -6.31 12.99 0.22
N THR A 30 -6.94 14.15 0.08
CA THR A 30 -6.29 15.47 0.16
C THR A 30 -5.60 15.69 1.52
N LYS A 31 -6.20 15.24 2.63
CA LYS A 31 -5.56 15.30 3.95
C LYS A 31 -4.35 14.37 4.04
N GLN A 32 -4.40 13.19 3.42
CA GLN A 32 -3.27 12.25 3.35
C GLN A 32 -2.09 12.82 2.57
N THR A 33 -2.32 13.44 1.42
CA THR A 33 -1.28 14.02 0.58
C THR A 33 -0.64 15.24 1.25
N LYS A 34 -1.45 16.17 1.75
CA LYS A 34 -0.94 17.36 2.47
C LYS A 34 -0.20 16.97 3.76
N GLY A 35 -0.69 15.97 4.51
CA GLY A 35 0.00 15.46 5.69
C GLY A 35 1.36 14.83 5.36
N LEU A 36 1.46 14.11 4.24
CA LEU A 36 2.74 13.56 3.76
C LEU A 36 3.73 14.66 3.39
N ALA A 37 3.27 15.69 2.67
CA ALA A 37 4.07 16.85 2.33
C ALA A 37 4.59 17.58 3.58
N TYR A 38 3.72 17.74 4.58
CA TYR A 38 4.10 18.32 5.86
C TYR A 38 5.18 17.48 6.57
N LEU A 39 5.08 16.16 6.50
CA LEU A 39 6.08 15.26 7.07
C LEU A 39 7.44 15.37 6.36
N PHE A 40 7.46 15.47 5.03
CA PHE A 40 8.70 15.72 4.28
C PHE A 40 9.36 17.03 4.68
N LYS A 41 8.57 18.07 4.99
CA LYS A 41 9.11 19.37 5.43
C LYS A 41 9.71 19.32 6.83
N LEU A 42 9.07 18.62 7.77
CA LEU A 42 9.45 18.65 9.18
C LEU A 42 10.40 17.53 9.62
N SER A 43 10.48 16.43 8.87
CA SER A 43 11.34 15.29 9.17
C SER A 43 12.33 15.02 8.04
N PRO A 44 13.52 15.66 8.07
CA PRO A 44 14.61 15.34 7.15
C PRO A 44 15.02 13.86 7.18
N GLU A 45 14.89 13.21 8.33
CA GLU A 45 15.14 11.78 8.52
C GLU A 45 14.15 10.92 7.72
N PHE A 46 12.86 11.27 7.76
CA PHE A 46 11.83 10.63 6.95
C PHE A 46 12.10 10.83 5.46
N LEU A 47 12.38 12.08 5.04
CA LEU A 47 12.70 12.40 3.66
C LEU A 47 13.94 11.63 3.16
N LYS A 48 14.99 11.55 3.97
CA LYS A 48 16.20 10.78 3.64
C LYS A 48 15.89 9.29 3.46
N ASN A 49 15.09 8.70 4.35
CA ASN A 49 14.69 7.30 4.24
C ASN A 49 13.79 7.06 3.01
N PHE A 50 12.92 8.01 2.67
CA PHE A 50 12.07 7.97 1.49
C PHE A 50 12.90 8.00 0.19
N LEU A 51 13.85 8.93 0.07
CA LEU A 51 14.75 9.00 -1.09
C LEU A 51 15.68 7.78 -1.22
N ALA A 52 15.90 7.07 -0.11
CA ALA A 52 16.70 5.85 -0.06
C ALA A 52 15.93 4.58 -0.48
N ILE A 53 14.63 4.64 -0.80
CA ILE A 53 13.91 3.50 -1.37
C ILE A 53 14.67 2.98 -2.60
N GLY A 54 14.95 1.68 -2.66
CA GLY A 54 15.85 1.10 -3.69
C GLY A 54 15.43 1.38 -5.13
N LYS A 55 14.13 1.48 -5.44
CA LYS A 55 13.65 1.88 -6.77
C LYS A 55 13.74 3.38 -7.03
N MET A 56 13.49 4.22 -6.01
CA MET A 56 13.67 5.68 -6.06
C MET A 56 15.14 6.05 -6.29
N SER A 57 16.04 5.54 -5.45
CA SER A 57 17.47 5.86 -5.52
C SER A 57 18.11 5.41 -6.83
N ARG A 58 17.72 4.23 -7.34
CA ARG A 58 18.14 3.75 -8.67
C ARG A 58 17.62 4.64 -9.79
N LYS A 59 16.36 5.09 -9.75
CA LYS A 59 15.83 5.99 -10.79
C LYS A 59 16.44 7.38 -10.75
N ILE A 60 16.68 7.96 -9.57
CA ILE A 60 17.40 9.23 -9.46
C ILE A 60 18.82 9.09 -10.03
N ARG A 61 19.55 8.02 -9.67
CA ARG A 61 20.90 7.80 -10.20
C ARG A 61 20.92 7.57 -11.71
N GLY A 62 19.97 6.79 -12.24
CA GLY A 62 19.91 6.47 -13.67
C GLY A 62 19.34 7.59 -14.54
N GLY A 63 18.53 8.49 -13.98
CA GLY A 63 17.89 9.60 -14.69
C GLY A 63 18.68 10.90 -14.72
N LEU A 64 19.84 10.96 -14.05
CA LEU A 64 20.68 12.15 -13.97
C LEU A 64 22.04 11.90 -14.63
N THR A 65 22.55 12.90 -15.35
CA THR A 65 23.96 12.88 -15.78
C THR A 65 24.90 12.91 -14.58
N SER A 66 26.16 12.49 -14.74
CA SER A 66 27.15 12.52 -13.65
C SER A 66 27.25 13.89 -12.98
N ILE A 67 27.22 14.98 -13.76
CA ILE A 67 27.28 16.36 -13.24
C ILE A 67 26.01 16.70 -12.47
N GLN A 68 24.83 16.37 -12.98
CA GLN A 68 23.56 16.61 -12.28
C GLN A 68 23.46 15.78 -11.00
N TYR A 69 23.92 14.53 -11.02
CA TYR A 69 23.92 13.67 -9.84
C TYR A 69 24.84 14.21 -8.74
N GLN A 70 26.03 14.73 -9.08
CA GLN A 70 26.90 15.38 -8.09
C GLN A 70 26.25 16.64 -7.49
N LYS A 71 25.56 17.45 -8.31
CA LYS A 71 24.79 18.60 -7.81
C LYS A 71 23.62 18.17 -6.93
N TYR A 72 22.95 17.07 -7.25
CA TYR A 72 21.90 16.47 -6.43
C TYR A 72 22.45 16.01 -5.07
N LEU A 73 23.62 15.36 -5.03
CA LEU A 73 24.27 14.97 -3.78
C LEU A 73 24.71 16.19 -2.94
N ALA A 74 25.00 17.31 -3.60
CA ALA A 74 25.37 18.58 -2.99
C ALA A 74 24.18 19.54 -2.81
N CYS A 75 22.95 19.02 -2.72
CA CYS A 75 21.78 19.87 -2.45
C CYS A 75 21.90 20.53 -1.08
N ASP A 76 21.64 21.83 -1.04
CA ASP A 76 21.66 22.65 0.17
C ASP A 76 20.25 23.05 0.61
N TYR A 77 19.26 22.92 -0.27
CA TYR A 77 17.89 23.34 0.00
C TYR A 77 16.86 22.49 -0.76
N ILE A 78 15.71 22.23 -0.12
CA ILE A 78 14.60 21.48 -0.70
C ILE A 78 13.30 22.23 -0.38
N THR A 79 12.48 22.51 -1.39
CA THR A 79 11.09 22.95 -1.19
C THR A 79 10.16 21.74 -1.21
N VAL A 80 9.11 21.82 -0.40
CA VAL A 80 8.04 20.84 -0.36
C VAL A 80 6.73 21.58 -0.56
N ASP A 81 6.12 21.38 -1.71
CA ASP A 81 4.89 22.04 -2.11
C ASP A 81 3.78 21.00 -2.17
N ALA A 82 2.67 21.25 -1.46
CA ALA A 82 1.45 20.46 -1.57
C ALA A 82 0.46 21.18 -2.49
N GLU A 83 -0.29 20.44 -3.31
CA GLU A 83 -1.36 20.97 -4.15
C GLU A 83 -0.87 22.06 -5.14
N MET A 84 0.36 21.92 -5.66
CA MET A 84 0.96 22.89 -6.57
C MET A 84 0.17 22.96 -7.89
N THR A 85 -0.43 24.11 -8.16
CA THR A 85 -1.14 24.36 -9.42
C THR A 85 -0.15 24.82 -10.50
N SER A 86 -0.35 24.33 -11.72
CA SER A 86 0.41 24.77 -12.89
C SER A 86 0.23 26.26 -13.18
N SER A 87 1.26 26.84 -13.81
CA SER A 87 1.23 28.21 -14.33
C SER A 87 1.25 28.25 -15.87
N GLY A 88 1.19 27.09 -16.51
CA GLY A 88 1.23 26.92 -17.96
C GLY A 88 -0.14 26.94 -18.64
N MET A 89 -0.22 26.37 -19.84
CA MET A 89 -1.42 26.44 -20.70
C MET A 89 -2.60 25.66 -20.14
N GLU A 90 -2.35 24.47 -19.59
CA GLU A 90 -3.38 23.66 -18.94
C GLU A 90 -3.29 23.82 -17.42
N ARG A 91 -4.45 24.00 -16.78
CA ARG A 91 -4.56 24.08 -15.32
C ARG A 91 -4.64 22.67 -14.73
N VAL A 92 -3.51 22.20 -14.21
CA VAL A 92 -3.35 20.91 -13.53
C VAL A 92 -2.76 21.13 -12.14
N ARG A 93 -2.98 20.20 -11.22
CA ARG A 93 -2.53 20.29 -9.83
C ARG A 93 -1.71 19.07 -9.46
N ARG A 94 -0.44 19.25 -9.09
CA ARG A 94 0.41 18.19 -8.53
C ARG A 94 0.10 18.05 -7.04
N ASP A 95 -0.10 16.82 -6.55
CA ASP A 95 -0.40 16.61 -5.13
C ASP A 95 0.79 16.98 -4.23
N ILE A 96 2.00 16.49 -4.54
CA ILE A 96 3.23 16.86 -3.83
C ILE A 96 4.36 17.09 -4.82
N THR A 97 5.08 18.20 -4.67
CA THR A 97 6.29 18.50 -5.43
C THR A 97 7.46 18.75 -4.48
N LEU A 98 8.53 17.98 -4.64
CA LEU A 98 9.81 18.17 -3.97
C LEU A 98 10.78 18.80 -4.97
N THR A 99 11.21 20.04 -4.74
CA THR A 99 12.19 20.69 -5.61
C THR A 99 13.52 20.81 -4.89
N PHE A 100 14.56 20.23 -5.50
CA PHE A 100 15.91 20.20 -4.95
C PHE A 100 16.74 21.33 -5.55
N TYR A 101 17.50 22.02 -4.70
CA TYR A 101 18.34 23.14 -5.09
C TYR A 101 19.80 22.91 -4.67
N SER A 102 20.71 23.41 -5.50
CA SER A 102 22.13 23.59 -5.17
C SER A 102 22.56 24.96 -5.65
N LYS A 103 23.06 25.81 -4.74
CA LYS A 103 23.45 27.20 -5.04
C LYS A 103 22.34 27.98 -5.75
N SER A 104 21.12 27.88 -5.22
CA SER A 104 19.89 28.53 -5.72
C SER A 104 19.43 28.09 -7.12
N LYS A 105 20.05 27.06 -7.72
CA LYS A 105 19.59 26.48 -8.98
C LYS A 105 18.86 25.17 -8.73
N LYS A 106 17.72 24.97 -9.38
CA LYS A 106 16.99 23.70 -9.36
C LYS A 106 17.86 22.61 -9.98
N VAL A 107 17.93 21.45 -9.34
CA VAL A 107 18.73 20.30 -9.82
C VAL A 107 17.88 19.06 -10.10
N LEU A 108 16.75 18.91 -9.41
CA LEU A 108 15.81 17.81 -9.57
C LEU A 108 14.43 18.27 -9.10
N VAL A 109 13.39 17.89 -9.83
CA VAL A 109 12.00 17.96 -9.37
C VAL A 109 11.49 16.53 -9.20
N LEU A 110 10.97 16.20 -8.02
CA LEU A 110 10.29 14.94 -7.75
C LEU A 110 8.81 15.21 -7.47
N ILE A 111 7.96 14.67 -8.31
CA ILE A 111 6.51 14.83 -8.25
C ILE A 111 5.91 13.54 -7.70
N LEU A 112 5.05 13.65 -6.69
CA LEU A 112 4.28 12.51 -6.18
C LEU A 112 2.80 12.76 -6.45
N GLU A 113 2.19 11.83 -7.18
CA GLU A 113 0.74 11.75 -7.36
C GLU A 113 0.21 10.67 -6.43
N ALA A 114 -0.59 11.03 -5.43
CA ALA A 114 -0.93 10.13 -4.35
C ALA A 114 -2.43 9.82 -4.36
N LYS A 115 -2.78 8.60 -4.76
CA LYS A 115 -4.17 8.12 -4.72
C LYS A 115 -4.48 7.49 -3.37
N ASN A 116 -5.73 7.61 -2.96
CA ASN A 116 -6.20 6.97 -1.74
C ASN A 116 -5.87 5.47 -1.75
N ILE A 117 -5.47 4.96 -0.59
CA ILE A 117 -5.24 3.54 -0.37
C ILE A 117 -6.46 2.66 -0.72
N LYS A 118 -7.66 3.21 -0.93
CA LYS A 118 -8.88 2.43 -1.23
C LYS A 118 -9.28 2.36 -2.71
N LEU A 119 -8.61 3.06 -3.64
CA LEU A 119 -9.03 3.14 -5.04
C LEU A 119 -8.28 2.15 -5.96
N GLU A 120 -9.00 1.54 -6.92
CA GLU A 120 -8.45 0.61 -7.93
C GLU A 120 -7.89 1.33 -9.17
N ARG A 121 -7.04 0.59 -9.92
CA ARG A 121 -6.31 0.97 -11.14
C ARG A 121 -7.05 1.99 -12.02
N ASN A 122 -6.35 3.06 -12.42
CA ASN A 122 -6.89 4.07 -13.32
C ASN A 122 -5.93 4.30 -14.49
N LYS A 123 -6.38 4.02 -15.73
CA LYS A 123 -5.60 4.33 -16.96
C LYS A 123 -5.28 5.82 -17.06
N SER A 124 -6.12 6.67 -16.47
CA SER A 124 -5.91 8.12 -16.41
C SER A 124 -4.71 8.54 -15.56
N LEU A 125 -4.15 7.66 -14.72
CA LEU A 125 -3.04 8.03 -13.83
C LEU A 125 -1.76 8.35 -14.61
N GLU A 126 -1.45 7.56 -15.64
CA GLU A 126 -0.27 7.80 -16.46
C GLU A 126 -0.43 9.09 -17.30
N GLU A 127 -1.62 9.31 -17.88
CA GLU A 127 -1.97 10.55 -18.59
C GLU A 127 -1.90 11.78 -17.65
N GLN A 128 -2.36 11.64 -16.41
CA GLN A 128 -2.27 12.68 -15.39
C GLN A 128 -0.81 12.99 -15.05
N MET A 129 0.02 11.96 -14.84
CA MET A 129 1.45 12.13 -14.57
C MET A 129 2.23 12.71 -15.77
N GLN A 130 1.83 12.38 -17.00
CA GLN A 130 2.41 12.98 -18.22
C GLN A 130 2.19 14.49 -18.24
N ARG A 131 0.99 14.96 -17.94
CA ARG A 131 0.72 16.40 -17.81
C ARG A 131 1.56 17.06 -16.71
N TYR A 132 1.88 16.33 -15.64
CA TYR A 132 2.72 16.88 -14.58
C TYR A 132 4.18 17.07 -14.97
N VAL A 133 4.71 16.26 -15.87
CA VAL A 133 6.09 16.41 -16.36
C VAL A 133 6.18 17.27 -17.62
N ASP A 134 5.04 17.65 -18.22
CA ASP A 134 4.99 18.47 -19.42
C ASP A 134 5.43 19.92 -19.14
N PRO A 135 6.49 20.42 -19.82
CA PRO A 135 6.92 21.81 -19.72
C PRO A 135 5.85 22.85 -20.14
N GLN A 136 4.84 22.45 -20.91
CA GLN A 136 3.71 23.32 -21.24
C GLN A 136 2.80 23.58 -20.04
N CYS A 137 2.73 22.64 -19.09
CA CYS A 137 2.01 22.81 -17.83
C CYS A 137 2.89 23.49 -16.77
N PHE A 138 4.17 23.10 -16.66
CA PHE A 138 5.11 23.64 -15.67
C PHE A 138 6.37 24.21 -16.34
N PRO A 139 6.27 25.39 -17.00
CA PRO A 139 7.37 25.97 -17.76
C PRO A 139 8.61 26.29 -16.90
N GLN A 140 8.41 26.56 -15.61
CA GLN A 140 9.48 26.79 -14.63
C GLN A 140 10.37 25.57 -14.35
N ASP A 141 9.97 24.38 -14.81
CA ASP A 141 10.70 23.12 -14.65
C ASP A 141 11.28 22.59 -15.97
N LYS A 142 11.09 23.31 -17.10
CA LYS A 142 11.42 22.86 -18.46
C LYS A 142 12.82 22.28 -18.65
N GLU A 143 13.82 22.86 -17.97
CA GLU A 143 15.23 22.46 -18.09
C GLU A 143 15.72 21.65 -16.88
N VAL A 144 14.81 21.27 -15.98
CA VAL A 144 15.14 20.56 -14.74
C VAL A 144 14.77 19.09 -14.89
N PRO A 145 15.70 18.15 -14.62
CA PRO A 145 15.36 16.74 -14.55
C PRO A 145 14.17 16.52 -13.62
N THR A 146 13.16 15.82 -14.13
CA THR A 146 11.91 15.61 -13.41
C THR A 146 11.62 14.11 -13.30
N LEU A 147 11.36 13.66 -12.08
CA LEU A 147 10.94 12.30 -11.77
C LEU A 147 9.51 12.35 -11.24
N ALA A 148 8.61 11.56 -11.81
CA ALA A 148 7.24 11.44 -11.32
C ALA A 148 7.03 10.06 -10.71
N ALA A 149 6.41 10.02 -9.53
CA ALA A 149 6.03 8.78 -8.88
C ALA A 149 4.55 8.78 -8.53
N ALA A 150 3.88 7.66 -8.78
CA ALA A 150 2.57 7.40 -8.23
C ALA A 150 2.71 6.73 -6.88
N LEU A 151 1.98 7.22 -5.88
CA LEU A 151 1.81 6.59 -4.58
C LEU A 151 0.40 6.01 -4.49
N THR A 152 0.29 4.70 -4.54
CA THR A 152 -0.99 3.97 -4.61
C THR A 152 -1.03 2.83 -3.58
N LYS A 153 -2.15 2.12 -3.43
CA LYS A 153 -2.17 0.91 -2.59
C LYS A 153 -1.33 -0.23 -3.17
N TYR A 154 -1.38 -0.38 -4.49
CA TYR A 154 -0.76 -1.48 -5.23
C TYR A 154 0.17 -0.95 -6.31
N GLU A 155 1.24 -1.68 -6.58
CA GLU A 155 2.15 -1.33 -7.67
C GLU A 155 1.40 -1.19 -9.01
N GLN A 156 1.76 -0.14 -9.74
CA GLN A 156 1.20 0.23 -11.02
C GLN A 156 2.25 0.01 -12.11
N PRO A 157 1.91 -0.72 -13.19
CA PRO A 157 2.76 -0.73 -14.37
C PRO A 157 2.64 0.62 -15.08
N PHE A 158 3.78 1.19 -15.47
CA PHE A 158 3.84 2.37 -16.34
C PHE A 158 4.54 2.03 -17.64
N ILE A 159 4.05 2.58 -18.75
CA ILE A 159 4.71 2.49 -20.05
C ILE A 159 5.92 3.44 -20.06
N THR A 160 5.75 4.62 -19.47
CA THR A 160 6.76 5.66 -19.35
C THR A 160 7.85 5.23 -18.36
N GLU A 161 9.06 4.93 -18.86
CA GLU A 161 10.14 4.39 -18.04
C GLU A 161 10.64 5.32 -16.92
N THR A 162 10.41 6.63 -17.06
CA THR A 162 10.75 7.62 -16.04
C THR A 162 9.75 7.65 -14.90
N PHE A 163 8.59 7.00 -15.02
CA PHE A 163 7.60 6.97 -13.94
C PHE A 163 7.90 5.85 -12.94
N LEU A 164 7.68 6.17 -11.68
CA LEU A 164 7.93 5.27 -10.56
C LEU A 164 6.60 4.89 -9.90
N SER A 165 6.40 3.60 -9.63
CA SER A 165 5.30 3.18 -8.75
C SER A 165 5.83 3.01 -7.33
N LEU A 166 5.19 3.65 -6.37
CA LEU A 166 5.38 3.50 -4.93
C LEU A 166 4.07 3.03 -4.29
N THR A 167 4.18 2.34 -3.17
CA THR A 167 3.02 1.87 -2.41
C THR A 167 2.93 2.52 -1.03
N TRP A 168 1.71 2.67 -0.51
CA TRP A 168 1.49 3.09 0.87
C TRP A 168 2.15 2.14 1.89
N ILE A 169 2.31 0.86 1.55
CA ILE A 169 3.05 -0.11 2.37
C ILE A 169 4.51 0.32 2.51
N GLU A 170 5.14 0.82 1.45
CA GLU A 170 6.51 1.32 1.52
C GLU A 170 6.61 2.57 2.40
N ILE A 171 5.63 3.48 2.32
CA ILE A 171 5.56 4.66 3.20
C ILE A 171 5.46 4.23 4.67
N ILE A 172 4.60 3.26 4.98
CA ILE A 172 4.46 2.68 6.32
C ILE A 172 5.78 2.09 6.82
N HIS A 173 6.50 1.34 5.98
CA HIS A 173 7.83 0.82 6.32
C HIS A 173 8.83 1.95 6.59
N ILE A 174 8.79 3.03 5.82
CA ILE A 174 9.66 4.20 6.04
C ILE A 174 9.33 4.90 7.34
N LEU A 175 8.05 5.09 7.69
CA LEU A 175 7.64 5.66 8.97
C LEU A 175 8.23 4.85 10.13
N HIS A 176 8.08 3.52 10.09
CA HIS A 176 8.66 2.60 11.08
C HIS A 176 10.19 2.70 11.15
N LYS A 177 10.86 2.65 10.00
CA LYS A 177 12.32 2.79 9.93
C LYS A 177 12.80 4.13 10.49
N THR A 178 12.03 5.19 10.27
CA THR A 178 12.36 6.53 10.76
C THR A 178 12.19 6.61 12.27
N LEU A 179 11.13 6.00 12.84
CA LEU A 179 10.91 5.93 14.28
C LEU A 179 11.98 5.14 15.04
N GLN A 180 12.73 4.26 14.36
CA GLN A 180 13.88 3.55 14.95
C GLN A 180 15.13 4.41 15.06
N GLN A 181 15.15 5.60 14.46
CA GLN A 181 16.27 6.53 14.53
C GLN A 181 16.19 7.39 15.79
N LYS A 182 17.31 7.99 16.17
CA LYS A 182 17.34 8.96 17.26
C LYS A 182 16.69 10.27 16.79
N LEU A 183 15.44 10.47 17.18
CA LEU A 183 14.62 11.63 16.86
C LEU A 183 14.29 12.43 18.13
N ASP A 184 14.03 13.72 18.00
CA ASP A 184 13.43 14.50 19.08
C ASP A 184 11.96 14.10 19.31
N PRO A 185 11.42 14.30 20.52
CA PRO A 185 10.06 13.89 20.88
C PRO A 185 8.98 14.47 19.95
N THR A 186 9.11 15.72 19.53
CA THR A 186 8.13 16.39 18.66
C THR A 186 8.05 15.71 17.30
N LYS A 187 9.18 15.33 16.70
CA LYS A 187 9.21 14.55 15.45
C LYS A 187 8.64 13.15 15.64
N ILE A 188 8.92 12.50 16.77
CA ILE A 188 8.36 11.19 17.10
C ILE A 188 6.84 11.28 17.12
N ASP A 189 6.29 12.28 17.80
CA ASP A 189 4.84 12.45 17.90
C ASP A 189 4.22 12.80 16.56
N LEU A 190 4.83 13.69 15.77
CA LEU A 190 4.37 13.99 14.41
C LEU A 190 4.33 12.74 13.51
N ILE A 191 5.41 11.95 13.47
CA ILE A 191 5.47 10.73 12.65
C ILE A 191 4.44 9.72 13.12
N ASN A 192 4.27 9.57 14.44
CA ASN A 192 3.26 8.67 14.99
C ASN A 192 1.84 9.16 14.72
N ASP A 193 1.56 10.46 14.81
CA ASP A 193 0.25 11.01 14.48
C ASP A 193 -0.07 10.81 13.01
N TYR A 194 0.92 10.98 12.13
CA TYR A 194 0.73 10.72 10.70
C TYR A 194 0.52 9.23 10.44
N TYR A 195 1.28 8.38 11.13
CA TYR A 195 1.08 6.94 11.12
C TYR A 195 -0.36 6.60 11.52
N LYS A 196 -0.82 7.07 12.68
CA LYS A 196 -2.20 6.88 13.14
C LYS A 196 -3.22 7.40 12.14
N PHE A 197 -2.97 8.53 11.51
CA PHE A 197 -3.88 9.15 10.57
C PHE A 197 -4.05 8.35 9.27
N ILE A 198 -2.95 7.97 8.61
CA ILE A 198 -3.05 7.25 7.34
C ILE A 198 -3.56 5.83 7.53
N THR A 199 -3.32 5.28 8.71
CA THR A 199 -3.60 3.90 8.99
C THR A 199 -4.95 3.72 9.73
N GLY A 200 -5.23 4.52 10.76
CA GLY A 200 -6.42 4.49 11.63
C GLY A 200 -6.23 3.95 13.06
N VAL A 201 -5.00 3.78 13.58
CA VAL A 201 -4.72 3.07 14.88
C VAL A 201 -3.61 3.73 15.67
N ASP A 202 -3.77 3.79 17.00
CA ASP A 202 -2.78 4.25 17.99
C ASP A 202 -1.48 3.41 18.05
N LYS A 203 -0.36 4.06 18.41
CA LYS A 203 1.03 3.53 18.31
C LYS A 203 1.16 2.05 18.72
N GLY A 204 1.96 1.31 17.95
CA GLY A 204 2.54 0.02 18.40
C GLY A 204 2.19 -1.20 17.56
N MET A 205 1.20 -1.13 16.68
CA MET A 205 0.88 -2.25 15.78
C MET A 205 1.39 -1.98 14.38
N LYS A 206 2.25 -2.88 13.89
CA LYS A 206 2.48 -3.06 12.44
C LYS A 206 1.09 -3.15 11.80
N TYR A 207 0.74 -2.19 10.97
CA TYR A 207 -0.47 -2.31 10.16
C TYR A 207 -0.41 -3.61 9.40
N TYR A 208 -1.20 -4.59 9.84
CA TYR A 208 -2.59 -4.72 9.46
C TYR A 208 -3.40 -5.10 10.71
N GLU A 209 -4.51 -4.44 11.02
CA GLU A 209 -5.29 -4.80 12.22
C GLU A 209 -5.80 -6.23 12.21
N ARG A 210 -5.80 -6.88 11.03
CA ARG A 210 -6.32 -8.21 10.76
C ARG A 210 -5.59 -8.78 9.53
N GLU A 211 -4.31 -9.10 9.75
CA GLU A 211 -3.32 -9.57 8.76
C GLU A 211 -3.70 -10.88 8.06
N ILE A 212 -4.50 -11.69 8.74
CA ILE A 212 -4.77 -13.07 8.36
C ILE A 212 -6.25 -13.23 8.09
N LEU A 213 -6.59 -13.58 6.84
CA LEU A 213 -7.91 -14.11 6.52
C LEU A 213 -7.92 -15.61 6.77
N SER A 214 -8.80 -16.06 7.65
CA SER A 214 -9.10 -17.46 7.86
C SER A 214 -10.37 -17.82 7.10
N VAL A 215 -10.28 -18.78 6.19
CA VAL A 215 -11.43 -19.30 5.42
C VAL A 215 -11.51 -20.81 5.49
N SER A 216 -12.71 -21.36 5.34
CA SER A 216 -12.88 -22.78 5.14
C SER A 216 -12.44 -23.15 3.72
N ALA A 217 -11.44 -24.01 3.58
CA ALA A 217 -11.05 -24.56 2.28
C ALA A 217 -11.84 -25.82 1.92
N ALA A 218 -12.44 -26.50 2.92
CA ALA A 218 -13.23 -27.72 2.75
C ALA A 218 -12.63 -28.66 1.67
N LYS A 219 -13.34 -28.84 0.56
CA LYS A 219 -12.97 -29.76 -0.52
C LYS A 219 -11.91 -29.22 -1.50
N THR A 220 -11.61 -27.93 -1.50
CA THR A 220 -10.64 -27.31 -2.42
C THR A 220 -9.23 -27.18 -1.83
N PHE A 221 -9.00 -27.69 -0.61
CA PHE A 221 -7.71 -27.57 0.09
C PHE A 221 -6.55 -28.20 -0.70
N GLN A 222 -6.80 -29.32 -1.38
CA GLN A 222 -5.77 -30.01 -2.16
C GLN A 222 -5.35 -29.17 -3.38
N GLU A 223 -6.31 -28.63 -4.13
CA GLU A 223 -6.03 -27.77 -5.27
C GLU A 223 -5.32 -26.48 -4.86
N ILE A 224 -5.71 -25.91 -3.71
CA ILE A 224 -5.04 -24.74 -3.14
C ILE A 224 -3.58 -25.06 -2.84
N THR A 225 -3.31 -26.20 -2.20
CA THR A 225 -1.95 -26.57 -1.79
C THR A 225 -1.08 -26.93 -2.99
N ASN A 226 -1.65 -27.59 -4.00
CA ASN A 226 -0.92 -27.99 -5.21
C ASN A 226 -0.51 -26.78 -6.08
N HIS A 227 -1.38 -25.79 -6.18
CA HIS A 227 -1.17 -24.66 -7.10
C HIS A 227 -0.78 -23.36 -6.39
N HIS A 228 -0.85 -23.33 -5.06
CA HIS A 228 -0.72 -22.11 -4.26
C HIS A 228 -1.74 -21.03 -4.69
N ILE A 229 -2.96 -21.43 -5.06
CA ILE A 229 -4.01 -20.50 -5.49
C ILE A 229 -5.28 -20.77 -4.71
N HIS A 230 -5.87 -19.74 -4.10
CA HIS A 230 -7.22 -19.82 -3.58
C HIS A 230 -8.15 -18.94 -4.41
N ALA A 231 -9.41 -19.33 -4.58
CA ALA A 231 -10.38 -18.43 -5.20
C ALA A 231 -11.79 -18.53 -4.62
N CYS A 232 -12.44 -17.37 -4.51
CA CYS A 232 -13.83 -17.23 -4.09
C CYS A 232 -14.63 -16.42 -5.12
N PRO A 233 -15.96 -16.57 -5.17
CA PRO A 233 -16.80 -15.70 -5.99
C PRO A 233 -16.58 -14.23 -5.63
N ASN A 234 -16.55 -13.35 -6.62
CA ASN A 234 -16.41 -11.91 -6.40
C ASN A 234 -17.80 -11.28 -6.21
N THR A 235 -18.43 -11.57 -5.07
CA THR A 235 -19.77 -11.06 -4.74
C THR A 235 -19.79 -10.41 -3.35
N THR A 236 -20.85 -9.67 -3.04
CA THR A 236 -21.03 -9.01 -1.73
C THR A 236 -20.95 -9.98 -0.55
N LYS A 237 -21.35 -11.25 -0.73
CA LYS A 237 -21.24 -12.31 0.29
C LYS A 237 -19.78 -12.68 0.62
N TYR A 238 -18.85 -12.46 -0.32
CA TYR A 238 -17.42 -12.76 -0.19
C TYR A 238 -16.60 -11.46 -0.21
N ASN A 239 -17.15 -10.38 0.35
CA ASN A 239 -16.50 -9.08 0.45
C ASN A 239 -15.42 -9.07 1.56
N TYR A 240 -14.39 -9.87 1.37
CA TYR A 240 -13.21 -9.92 2.21
C TYR A 240 -12.36 -8.65 2.03
N ARG A 241 -11.94 -8.04 3.15
CA ARG A 241 -10.79 -7.13 3.22
C ARG A 241 -9.52 -7.83 2.72
N ASP A 242 -8.63 -7.08 2.10
CA ASP A 242 -7.35 -7.58 1.58
C ASP A 242 -6.37 -7.90 2.72
N PRO A 243 -6.00 -9.18 2.93
CA PRO A 243 -5.08 -9.59 3.98
C PRO A 243 -3.66 -9.81 3.40
N ILE A 244 -2.60 -9.82 4.21
CA ILE A 244 -1.28 -10.29 3.72
C ILE A 244 -1.22 -11.80 3.75
N PHE A 245 -1.86 -12.40 4.74
CA PHE A 245 -1.82 -13.82 4.93
C PHE A 245 -3.23 -14.39 4.80
N ILE A 246 -3.31 -15.60 4.27
CA ILE A 246 -4.53 -16.40 4.30
C ILE A 246 -4.22 -17.74 4.94
N THR A 247 -5.17 -18.27 5.68
CA THR A 247 -5.08 -19.59 6.26
C THR A 247 -6.37 -20.35 6.03
N PHE A 248 -6.24 -21.67 5.97
CA PHE A 248 -7.31 -22.55 5.57
C PHE A 248 -7.69 -23.46 6.74
N ARG A 249 -8.93 -23.33 7.18
CA ARG A 249 -9.48 -24.20 8.22
C ARG A 249 -9.76 -25.59 7.65
N LYS A 250 -9.18 -26.59 8.30
CA LYS A 250 -9.43 -28.02 8.06
C LYS A 250 -10.61 -28.53 8.90
N LYS A 251 -10.88 -29.84 8.83
CA LYS A 251 -11.87 -30.50 9.71
C LYS A 251 -11.53 -30.19 11.17
N GLY A 252 -12.52 -29.74 11.95
CA GLY A 252 -12.33 -29.29 13.33
C GLY A 252 -11.87 -27.83 13.50
N GLY A 253 -11.69 -27.09 12.40
CA GLY A 253 -11.33 -25.67 12.42
C GLY A 253 -9.83 -25.40 12.53
N GLU A 254 -9.00 -26.44 12.59
CA GLU A 254 -7.55 -26.31 12.71
C GLU A 254 -6.94 -25.65 11.48
N MET A 255 -5.95 -24.80 11.75
CA MET A 255 -5.16 -24.07 10.77
C MET A 255 -3.69 -24.44 10.99
N ASP A 256 -2.98 -24.90 9.98
CA ASP A 256 -1.60 -25.37 10.11
C ASP A 256 -0.59 -24.48 9.40
N LYS A 257 -1.04 -23.52 8.59
CA LYS A 257 -0.17 -22.66 7.80
C LYS A 257 -0.79 -21.30 7.53
N LEU A 258 0.04 -20.25 7.58
CA LEU A 258 -0.24 -18.94 7.01
C LEU A 258 0.44 -18.84 5.65
N TYR A 259 -0.36 -18.67 4.61
CA TYR A 259 0.11 -18.47 3.25
C TYR A 259 0.22 -16.97 2.98
N LYS A 260 1.41 -16.47 2.64
CA LYS A 260 1.53 -15.07 2.20
C LYS A 260 0.83 -14.91 0.87
N ILE A 261 0.03 -13.86 0.73
CA ILE A 261 -0.59 -13.44 -0.52
C ILE A 261 0.39 -12.51 -1.23
N GLU A 262 0.78 -12.89 -2.44
CA GLU A 262 1.62 -12.08 -3.31
C GLU A 262 0.77 -11.16 -4.18
N GLU A 263 -0.39 -11.64 -4.62
CA GLU A 263 -1.29 -10.86 -5.46
C GLU A 263 -2.74 -11.34 -5.34
N ILE A 264 -3.69 -10.44 -5.63
CA ILE A 264 -5.11 -10.76 -5.76
C ILE A 264 -5.58 -10.35 -7.16
N ARG A 265 -6.23 -11.25 -7.89
CA ARG A 265 -6.74 -11.02 -9.25
C ARG A 265 -8.23 -11.31 -9.35
N ILE A 266 -8.99 -10.46 -10.02
CA ILE A 266 -10.39 -10.73 -10.36
C ILE A 266 -10.46 -11.19 -11.81
N ILE A 267 -10.86 -12.44 -12.04
CA ILE A 267 -10.86 -13.06 -13.36
C ILE A 267 -12.20 -13.76 -13.59
N PRO A 268 -12.82 -13.63 -14.78
CA PRO A 268 -13.91 -14.49 -15.23
C PRO A 268 -13.34 -15.83 -15.75
N PRO A 269 -13.40 -16.94 -15.00
CA PRO A 269 -12.72 -18.19 -15.36
C PRO A 269 -13.33 -18.88 -16.60
N GLY A 270 -14.53 -18.48 -17.01
CA GLY A 270 -15.18 -18.93 -18.25
C GLY A 270 -14.76 -18.18 -19.51
N ASN A 271 -14.08 -17.03 -19.40
CA ASN A 271 -13.73 -16.21 -20.55
C ASN A 271 -12.39 -16.66 -21.17
N LEU A 272 -12.46 -17.35 -22.31
CA LEU A 272 -11.27 -17.89 -23.01
C LEU A 272 -10.31 -16.79 -23.50
N SER A 273 -10.81 -15.61 -23.87
CA SER A 273 -9.94 -14.50 -24.28
C SER A 273 -9.03 -14.06 -23.13
N VAL A 274 -9.61 -13.89 -21.93
CA VAL A 274 -8.84 -13.50 -20.73
C VAL A 274 -7.81 -14.56 -20.36
N LEU A 275 -8.17 -15.85 -20.47
CA LEU A 275 -7.23 -16.93 -20.19
C LEU A 275 -6.08 -16.99 -21.21
N ASN A 276 -6.37 -16.69 -22.49
CA ASN A 276 -5.35 -16.59 -23.54
C ASN A 276 -4.42 -15.40 -23.35
N ASP A 277 -4.92 -14.28 -22.83
CA ASP A 277 -4.08 -13.12 -22.52
C ASP A 277 -3.15 -13.42 -21.34
N ILE A 278 -3.65 -14.13 -20.32
CA ILE A 278 -2.83 -14.59 -19.18
C ILE A 278 -1.75 -15.56 -19.64
N SER A 279 -2.04 -16.52 -20.53
CA SER A 279 -1.04 -17.50 -20.99
C SER A 279 0.12 -16.83 -21.74
N LYS A 280 -0.17 -15.78 -22.51
CA LYS A 280 0.81 -14.97 -23.25
C LYS A 280 1.54 -13.94 -22.40
N SER A 281 1.08 -13.67 -21.18
CA SER A 281 1.70 -12.69 -20.28
C SER A 281 3.04 -13.15 -19.70
N ASN A 282 3.81 -12.22 -19.12
CA ASN A 282 5.03 -12.50 -18.36
C ASN A 282 4.78 -12.63 -16.85
N LEU A 283 3.55 -12.95 -16.43
CA LEU A 283 3.23 -13.09 -15.01
C LEU A 283 3.90 -14.35 -14.44
N PRO A 284 4.61 -14.26 -13.29
CA PRO A 284 5.38 -15.37 -12.73
C PRO A 284 4.49 -16.54 -12.25
N TYR A 285 3.22 -16.29 -11.95
CA TYR A 285 2.25 -17.29 -11.50
C TYR A 285 1.28 -17.76 -12.60
N LYS A 286 1.50 -17.40 -13.87
CA LYS A 286 0.51 -17.70 -14.93
C LYS A 286 0.21 -19.19 -15.07
N GLU A 287 1.22 -20.04 -15.01
CA GLU A 287 1.08 -21.48 -15.23
C GLU A 287 0.25 -22.13 -14.12
N ARG A 288 0.62 -21.87 -12.86
CA ARG A 288 -0.11 -22.34 -11.67
C ARG A 288 -1.54 -21.79 -11.59
N LEU A 289 -1.77 -20.54 -12.00
CA LEU A 289 -3.11 -19.97 -12.05
C LEU A 289 -3.98 -20.66 -13.11
N LEU A 290 -3.46 -20.86 -14.32
CA LEU A 290 -4.20 -21.53 -15.40
C LEU A 290 -4.49 -23.00 -15.05
N LYS A 291 -3.50 -23.71 -14.51
CA LYS A 291 -3.66 -25.10 -14.06
C LYS A 291 -4.65 -25.23 -12.91
N TYR A 292 -4.62 -24.30 -11.94
CA TYR A 292 -5.63 -24.24 -10.89
C TYR A 292 -7.05 -24.06 -11.45
N ILE A 293 -7.23 -23.16 -12.42
CA ILE A 293 -8.53 -22.94 -13.07
C ILE A 293 -8.98 -24.21 -13.79
N GLU A 294 -8.08 -24.88 -14.51
CA GLU A 294 -8.40 -26.12 -15.22
C GLU A 294 -8.79 -27.24 -14.26
N ASP A 295 -7.98 -27.51 -13.24
CA ASP A 295 -8.22 -28.57 -12.26
C ASP A 295 -9.51 -28.31 -11.47
N ARG A 296 -9.72 -27.06 -11.04
CA ARG A 296 -10.94 -26.70 -10.32
C ARG A 296 -12.19 -26.80 -11.19
N LYS A 297 -12.11 -26.51 -12.49
CA LYS A 297 -13.24 -26.73 -13.43
C LYS A 297 -13.66 -28.19 -13.46
N LYS A 298 -12.70 -29.13 -13.38
CA LYS A 298 -12.96 -30.58 -13.39
C LYS A 298 -13.53 -31.09 -12.07
N SER A 299 -13.17 -30.49 -10.92
CA SER A 299 -13.58 -30.97 -9.60
C SER A 299 -14.80 -30.22 -9.03
N HIS A 300 -14.63 -28.94 -8.72
CA HIS A 300 -15.59 -28.14 -7.95
C HIS A 300 -16.37 -27.14 -8.81
N GLY A 301 -15.95 -26.96 -10.06
CA GLY A 301 -16.49 -26.01 -11.01
C GLY A 301 -16.28 -24.55 -10.59
N PHE A 302 -16.74 -23.69 -11.48
CA PHE A 302 -17.02 -22.29 -11.21
C PHE A 302 -18.49 -22.05 -11.55
N LYS A 303 -19.20 -21.25 -10.77
CA LYS A 303 -20.54 -20.80 -11.15
C LYS A 303 -20.48 -20.05 -12.48
N SER A 304 -21.39 -20.36 -13.40
CA SER A 304 -21.38 -19.78 -14.73
C SER A 304 -21.64 -18.27 -14.65
N HIS A 305 -20.94 -17.50 -15.48
CA HIS A 305 -21.05 -16.03 -15.62
C HIS A 305 -20.50 -15.16 -14.47
N ASP A 306 -20.00 -15.76 -13.38
CA ASP A 306 -19.41 -15.01 -12.27
C ASP A 306 -17.92 -14.69 -12.48
N THR A 307 -17.50 -13.53 -11.98
CA THR A 307 -16.08 -13.24 -11.74
C THR A 307 -15.64 -13.85 -10.41
N TYR A 308 -14.38 -14.29 -10.34
CA TYR A 308 -13.80 -14.86 -9.13
C TYR A 308 -12.58 -14.04 -8.72
N ARG A 309 -12.42 -13.88 -7.40
CA ARG A 309 -11.21 -13.33 -6.79
C ARG A 309 -10.24 -14.47 -6.52
N PHE A 310 -9.08 -14.42 -7.16
CA PHE A 310 -7.97 -15.36 -7.04
C PHE A 310 -6.87 -14.75 -6.17
N TYR A 311 -6.57 -15.41 -5.07
CA TYR A 311 -5.46 -15.12 -4.17
C TYR A 311 -4.25 -15.94 -4.62
N ILE A 312 -3.23 -15.26 -5.10
CA ILE A 312 -1.95 -15.82 -5.51
C ILE A 312 -1.08 -15.94 -4.27
N LEU A 313 -0.81 -17.18 -3.83
CA LEU A 313 -0.09 -17.46 -2.60
C LEU A 313 1.40 -17.66 -2.87
N SER A 314 2.26 -17.22 -1.95
CA SER A 314 3.69 -17.45 -2.03
C SER A 314 4.00 -18.93 -1.90
N GLU A 315 4.96 -19.42 -2.68
CA GLU A 315 5.49 -20.78 -2.57
C GLU A 315 6.52 -20.90 -1.45
N HIS A 316 7.16 -19.79 -1.08
CA HIS A 316 8.31 -19.79 -0.17
C HIS A 316 8.10 -18.98 1.11
N ASN A 317 7.30 -17.91 1.05
CA ASN A 317 7.16 -16.99 2.19
C ASN A 317 5.97 -17.33 3.08
N ASN A 318 5.89 -18.60 3.52
CA ASN A 318 4.79 -19.10 4.35
C ASN A 318 5.24 -19.29 5.79
N ILE A 319 4.30 -19.22 6.74
CA ILE A 319 4.58 -19.44 8.17
C ILE A 319 3.84 -20.71 8.61
N GLU A 320 4.58 -21.71 9.07
CA GLU A 320 4.01 -22.92 9.66
C GLU A 320 3.43 -22.61 11.06
N LEU A 321 2.24 -23.14 11.34
CA LEU A 321 1.56 -23.03 12.63
C LEU A 321 1.59 -24.38 13.35
N SER A 322 2.72 -24.70 13.98
CA SER A 322 2.96 -25.99 14.63
C SER A 322 1.97 -26.31 15.76
N HIS A 323 1.44 -25.30 16.45
CA HIS A 323 0.42 -25.42 17.49
C HIS A 323 -1.00 -25.66 16.95
N ARG A 324 -1.19 -25.60 15.63
CA ARG A 324 -2.45 -25.85 14.92
C ARG A 324 -3.65 -25.12 15.55
N PRO A 325 -3.65 -23.78 15.58
CA PRO A 325 -4.71 -23.00 16.19
C PRO A 325 -6.06 -23.28 15.53
N ARG A 326 -7.14 -23.11 16.28
CA ARG A 326 -8.52 -23.17 15.79
C ARG A 326 -9.33 -22.00 16.35
N PRO A 327 -10.38 -21.52 15.64
CA PRO A 327 -11.32 -20.57 16.21
C PRO A 327 -12.01 -21.15 17.45
N GLU A 328 -12.44 -20.26 18.34
CA GLU A 328 -13.31 -20.60 19.48
C GLU A 328 -14.59 -21.32 19.01
N LYS A 329 -15.22 -20.80 17.95
CA LYS A 329 -16.42 -21.38 17.33
C LYS A 329 -16.19 -21.62 15.84
N ASN A 330 -16.51 -22.82 15.39
CA ASN A 330 -16.42 -23.12 13.96
C ASN A 330 -17.51 -22.38 13.19
N ASN A 331 -17.16 -21.84 12.03
CA ASN A 331 -18.07 -21.04 11.21
C ASN A 331 -17.77 -21.26 9.72
N ALA A 332 -18.77 -20.98 8.88
CA ALA A 332 -18.67 -21.10 7.43
C ALA A 332 -18.05 -19.86 6.74
N GLY A 333 -17.89 -18.73 7.45
CA GLY A 333 -17.50 -17.44 6.88
C GLY A 333 -15.98 -17.17 6.92
N GLY A 334 -15.57 -16.04 6.35
CA GLY A 334 -14.22 -15.51 6.51
C GLY A 334 -14.06 -14.85 7.88
N TRP A 335 -13.06 -15.25 8.64
CA TRP A 335 -12.66 -14.62 9.90
C TRP A 335 -11.32 -13.95 9.75
N TYR A 336 -11.04 -13.01 10.63
CA TYR A 336 -9.85 -12.20 10.55
C TYR A 336 -9.12 -12.20 11.88
N TYR A 337 -7.80 -12.35 11.81
CA TYR A 337 -6.90 -12.35 12.95
C TYR A 337 -5.67 -11.50 12.66
N THR A 338 -5.03 -11.04 13.73
CA THR A 338 -3.66 -10.49 13.72
C THR A 338 -2.62 -11.61 13.67
N LEU A 339 -1.39 -11.33 13.21
CA LEU A 339 -0.29 -12.28 13.37
C LEU A 339 -0.03 -12.60 14.85
N SER A 340 -0.14 -11.62 15.75
CA SER A 340 0.10 -11.85 17.19
C SER A 340 -0.88 -12.86 17.78
N GLU A 341 -2.18 -12.74 17.48
CA GLU A 341 -3.20 -13.70 17.94
C GLU A 341 -2.89 -15.12 17.40
N MET A 342 -2.50 -15.22 16.13
CA MET A 342 -2.26 -16.51 15.48
C MET A 342 -0.93 -17.17 15.88
N LEU A 343 0.09 -16.38 16.24
CA LEU A 343 1.43 -16.86 16.59
C LEU A 343 1.67 -17.03 18.09
N LYS A 344 0.69 -16.67 18.95
CA LYS A 344 0.77 -16.74 20.42
C LYS A 344 0.99 -18.16 20.98
N GLY A 345 0.85 -19.20 20.15
CA GLY A 345 1.02 -20.61 20.54
C GLY A 345 -0.21 -21.25 21.18
N GLU A 346 -1.31 -20.50 21.33
CA GLU A 346 -2.56 -21.00 21.91
C GLU A 346 -3.35 -21.88 20.93
N LYS A 347 -3.90 -22.99 21.43
CA LYS A 347 -4.69 -23.91 20.59
C LYS A 347 -6.00 -23.29 20.12
N VAL A 348 -6.59 -22.41 20.93
CA VAL A 348 -7.81 -21.68 20.61
C VAL A 348 -7.46 -20.20 20.47
N VAL A 349 -7.76 -19.62 19.32
CA VAL A 349 -7.53 -18.20 19.05
C VAL A 349 -8.84 -17.45 19.23
N VAL A 350 -8.84 -16.51 20.16
CA VAL A 350 -9.95 -15.60 20.45
C VAL A 350 -9.62 -14.27 19.77
N THR A 351 -10.60 -13.67 19.11
CA THR A 351 -10.46 -12.32 18.56
C THR A 351 -10.70 -11.33 19.70
N ASP A 352 -9.63 -10.71 20.22
CA ASP A 352 -9.72 -9.82 21.40
C ASP A 352 -10.35 -8.45 21.08
N SER A 353 -10.48 -8.11 19.79
CA SER A 353 -11.05 -6.86 19.31
C SER A 353 -12.38 -7.11 18.59
N LYS A 354 -13.49 -6.93 19.31
CA LYS A 354 -14.83 -6.82 18.72
C LYS A 354 -15.13 -5.38 18.29
#